data_AF-A0A2E7HK45-F1
#
_entry.id   AF-A0A2E7HK45-F1
#
_cell.length_a   1.000
_cell.length_b   1.000
_cell.length_c   1.000
_cell.angle_alpha   90.00
_cell.angle_beta   90.00
_cell.angle_gamma   90.00
#
_symmetry.space_group_name_H-M   'P 1'
#
loop_
_entity.id
_entity.type
_entity.pdbx_description
1 polymer ?
#
loop_
_entity_poly.entity_id
_entity_poly.type
_entity_poly.pdbx_seq_one_letter_code
_entity_poly.pdbx_strand_id
1 'polypeptide(L)'
;MSIEAPRKSGRYSVIYADPPWNFSTWSKKGQGRGAQAHYDCMSQADMEALPVADWAAPDSVLLMWTTDTHLPRALDLIEAWGYTYKTVGFTWAKLNASAKQEDGYCDTDFFTGMGYWTRANPEQCLLATRGKPQRKGRDVRRLVVSPRREHSRKPDVMYERIERLMDGPYLEMFARSSHKGWDIWGNQAGLFDDGHVDTRRWSSDLKRHPDSIAAR
;
A
#
# COMPACT_ATOMS: atom_id res chain seq x y z
N MET A 1 -15.09 14.80 -3.98
CA MET A 1 -13.72 15.34 -4.12
C MET A 1 -13.33 15.15 -5.58
N SER A 2 -12.92 16.19 -6.31
CA SER A 2 -12.36 15.99 -7.64
C SER A 2 -10.99 15.33 -7.48
N ILE A 3 -10.84 14.14 -8.04
CA ILE A 3 -9.58 13.40 -8.02
C ILE A 3 -8.74 13.93 -9.18
N GLU A 4 -7.75 14.77 -8.87
CA GLU A 4 -6.83 15.23 -9.90
C GLU A 4 -5.95 14.06 -10.37
N ALA A 5 -5.81 13.96 -11.70
CA ALA A 5 -4.98 12.95 -12.31
C ALA A 5 -3.50 13.24 -12.03
N PRO A 6 -2.66 12.19 -11.89
CA PRO A 6 -1.23 12.35 -11.70
C PRO A 6 -0.55 12.96 -12.95
N ARG A 7 0.56 13.69 -12.75
CA ARG A 7 1.24 14.53 -13.75
C ARG A 7 1.54 13.84 -15.09
N LYS A 8 1.87 12.54 -15.08
CA LYS A 8 2.20 11.76 -16.28
C LYS A 8 1.13 10.70 -16.61
N SER A 9 -0.15 11.01 -16.38
CA SER A 9 -1.27 10.15 -16.76
C SER A 9 -1.13 9.57 -18.18
N GLY A 10 -1.45 8.29 -18.33
CA GLY A 10 -1.32 7.49 -19.55
C GLY A 10 0.09 7.00 -19.85
N ARG A 11 1.08 7.28 -18.99
CA ARG A 11 2.50 7.01 -19.27
C ARG A 11 3.23 6.21 -18.19
N TYR A 12 2.59 5.85 -17.08
CA TYR A 12 3.30 5.13 -16.01
C TYR A 12 3.51 3.66 -16.37
N SER A 13 4.77 3.27 -16.55
CA SER A 13 5.17 1.87 -16.76
C SER A 13 5.16 1.07 -15.46
N VAL A 14 5.25 1.75 -14.33
CA VAL A 14 5.18 1.15 -12.99
C VAL A 14 4.25 1.97 -12.11
N ILE A 15 3.27 1.28 -11.53
CA ILE A 15 2.42 1.80 -10.46
C ILE A 15 2.70 0.98 -9.20
N TYR A 16 3.02 1.65 -8.11
CA TYR A 16 3.25 1.07 -6.79
C TYR A 16 2.19 1.60 -5.84
N ALA A 17 1.48 0.75 -5.11
CA ALA A 17 0.33 1.15 -4.32
C ALA A 17 0.33 0.48 -2.94
N ASP A 18 -0.03 1.26 -1.93
CA ASP A 18 -0.38 0.77 -0.59
C ASP A 18 -1.82 1.20 -0.25
N PRO A 19 -2.84 0.50 -0.79
CA PRO A 19 -4.23 0.93 -0.64
C PRO A 19 -4.65 1.04 0.83
N PRO A 20 -5.46 2.04 1.21
CA PRO A 20 -5.88 2.28 2.59
C PRO A 20 -7.01 1.32 2.98
N TRP A 21 -6.69 0.03 3.05
CA TRP A 21 -7.65 -1.06 3.30
C TRP A 21 -8.52 -0.79 4.53
N ASN A 22 -9.83 -0.83 4.33
CA ASN A 22 -10.78 -0.73 5.42
C ASN A 22 -10.92 -2.09 6.15
N PHE A 23 -10.35 -2.19 7.35
CA PHE A 23 -10.54 -3.31 8.26
C PHE A 23 -11.87 -3.20 9.01
N SER A 24 -12.87 -4.00 8.61
CA SER A 24 -14.06 -4.24 9.43
C SER A 24 -13.72 -5.23 10.54
N THR A 25 -13.63 -4.79 11.79
CA THR A 25 -13.36 -5.68 12.93
C THR A 25 -14.63 -6.38 13.43
N TRP A 26 -14.54 -7.67 13.79
CA TRP A 26 -15.66 -8.51 14.27
C TRP A 26 -16.29 -8.07 15.61
N SER A 27 -15.74 -7.07 16.31
CA SER A 27 -16.34 -6.53 17.55
C SER A 27 -16.09 -5.04 17.71
N LYS A 28 -17.00 -4.34 18.42
CA LYS A 28 -16.85 -2.93 18.78
C LYS A 28 -15.56 -2.63 19.59
N LYS A 29 -15.07 -3.59 20.38
CA LYS A 29 -13.79 -3.48 21.12
C LYS A 29 -12.55 -3.55 20.22
N GLY A 30 -12.65 -4.15 19.02
CA GLY A 30 -11.55 -4.26 18.07
C GLY A 30 -11.29 -2.99 17.26
N GLN A 31 -12.28 -2.09 17.16
CA GLN A 31 -12.22 -0.89 16.32
C GLN A 31 -11.08 0.06 16.72
N GLY A 32 -10.78 0.19 18.01
CA GLY A 32 -9.66 1.01 18.51
C GLY A 32 -8.25 0.48 18.20
N ARG A 33 -8.13 -0.68 17.55
CA ARG A 33 -6.85 -1.29 17.12
C ARG A 33 -6.73 -1.43 15.59
N GLY A 34 -7.74 -0.99 14.84
CA GLY A 34 -7.79 -1.13 13.37
C GLY A 34 -7.14 0.03 12.63
N ALA A 35 -6.88 -0.14 11.33
CA ALA A 35 -6.33 0.88 10.43
C ALA A 35 -7.07 2.23 10.51
N GLN A 36 -8.40 2.17 10.65
CA GLN A 36 -9.25 3.35 10.80
C GLN A 36 -8.80 4.24 11.97
N ALA A 37 -8.25 3.66 13.06
CA ALA A 37 -7.71 4.38 14.22
C ALA A 37 -6.66 5.43 13.85
N HIS A 38 -5.96 5.21 12.73
CA HIS A 38 -4.74 5.90 12.37
C HIS A 38 -4.83 6.74 11.08
N TYR A 39 -5.76 6.43 10.17
CA TYR A 39 -5.97 7.18 8.91
C TYR A 39 -7.38 6.94 8.35
N ASP A 40 -7.87 7.87 7.53
CA ASP A 40 -9.14 7.72 6.81
C ASP A 40 -9.01 6.57 5.79
N CYS A 41 -9.81 5.52 5.97
CA CYS A 41 -9.88 4.39 5.04
C CYS A 41 -10.79 4.74 3.86
N MET A 42 -10.46 4.26 2.67
CA MET A 42 -11.30 4.36 1.48
C MET A 42 -12.20 3.12 1.38
N SER A 43 -13.45 3.27 0.93
CA SER A 43 -14.30 2.10 0.69
C SER A 43 -13.76 1.29 -0.49
N GLN A 44 -14.15 0.02 -0.61
CA GLN A 44 -13.76 -0.80 -1.77
C GLN A 44 -14.20 -0.13 -3.07
N ALA A 45 -15.47 0.27 -3.15
CA ALA A 45 -16.07 0.87 -4.34
C ALA A 45 -15.38 2.18 -4.72
N ASP A 46 -15.01 3.01 -3.75
CA ASP A 46 -14.28 4.25 -4.02
C ASP A 46 -12.87 3.99 -4.57
N MET A 47 -12.18 2.95 -4.09
CA MET A 47 -10.87 2.54 -4.63
C MET A 47 -11.01 1.98 -6.05
N GLU A 48 -12.03 1.18 -6.30
CA GLU A 48 -12.32 0.59 -7.63
C GLU A 48 -12.72 1.65 -8.65
N ALA A 49 -13.36 2.75 -8.21
CA ALA A 49 -13.75 3.87 -9.05
C ALA A 49 -12.57 4.76 -9.51
N LEU A 50 -11.35 4.53 -8.98
CA LEU A 50 -10.16 5.27 -9.42
C LEU A 50 -9.81 4.92 -10.88
N PRO A 51 -9.60 5.91 -11.76
CA PRO A 51 -9.28 5.66 -13.17
C PRO A 51 -7.80 5.29 -13.37
N VAL A 52 -7.28 4.33 -12.61
CA VAL A 52 -5.87 3.91 -12.64
C VAL A 52 -5.46 3.39 -14.02
N ALA A 53 -6.38 2.76 -14.73
CA ALA A 53 -6.19 2.33 -16.11
C ALA A 53 -5.88 3.51 -17.05
N ASP A 54 -6.40 4.71 -16.80
CA ASP A 54 -6.14 5.90 -17.61
C ASP A 54 -4.79 6.54 -17.27
N TRP A 55 -4.22 6.18 -16.12
CA TRP A 55 -2.92 6.68 -15.67
C TRP A 55 -1.77 5.79 -16.13
N ALA A 56 -2.04 4.49 -16.28
CA ALA A 56 -1.08 3.48 -16.69
C ALA A 56 -0.69 3.58 -18.18
N ALA A 57 0.57 3.23 -18.48
CA ALA A 57 0.97 2.89 -19.84
C ALA A 57 0.29 1.56 -20.30
N PRO A 58 0.13 1.33 -21.63
CA PRO A 58 -0.47 0.10 -22.14
C PRO A 58 0.23 -1.18 -21.67
N ASP A 59 1.57 -1.14 -21.64
CA ASP A 59 2.42 -2.16 -21.05
C ASP A 59 2.97 -1.65 -19.72
N SER A 60 2.43 -2.14 -18.61
CA SER A 60 2.80 -1.67 -17.28
C SER A 60 2.66 -2.72 -16.19
N VAL A 61 3.34 -2.48 -15.07
CA VAL A 61 3.31 -3.32 -13.87
C VAL A 61 2.63 -2.56 -12.75
N LEU A 62 1.76 -3.27 -12.02
CA LEU A 62 1.20 -2.84 -10.75
C LEU A 62 1.84 -3.67 -9.62
N LEU A 63 2.39 -2.99 -8.63
CA LEU A 63 2.88 -3.55 -7.38
C LEU A 63 2.00 -3.06 -6.24
N MET A 64 1.23 -3.96 -5.63
CA MET A 64 0.21 -3.60 -4.63
C MET A 64 0.44 -4.30 -3.30
N TRP A 65 0.61 -3.54 -2.23
CA TRP A 65 0.64 -4.10 -0.88
C TRP A 65 -0.74 -4.55 -0.43
N THR A 66 -0.76 -5.70 0.25
CA THR A 66 -1.95 -6.24 0.89
C THR A 66 -1.57 -7.02 2.14
N THR A 67 -2.54 -7.22 3.01
CA THR A 67 -2.46 -8.13 4.16
C THR A 67 -3.24 -9.40 3.82
N ASP A 68 -2.92 -10.53 4.44
CA ASP A 68 -3.52 -11.83 4.10
C ASP A 68 -5.07 -11.82 4.10
N THR A 69 -5.68 -11.10 5.03
CA THR A 69 -7.15 -10.96 5.14
C THR A 69 -7.79 -10.14 4.03
N HIS A 70 -6.99 -9.33 3.33
CA HIS A 70 -7.43 -8.47 2.24
C HIS A 70 -7.08 -9.05 0.86
N LEU A 71 -6.47 -10.23 0.79
CA LEU A 71 -6.09 -10.85 -0.48
C LEU A 71 -7.25 -10.92 -1.48
N PRO A 72 -8.48 -11.39 -1.13
CA PRO A 72 -9.59 -11.42 -2.10
C PRO A 72 -9.91 -10.03 -2.66
N ARG A 73 -10.06 -9.03 -1.79
CA ARG A 73 -10.36 -7.64 -2.17
C ARG A 73 -9.24 -6.98 -2.97
N ALA A 74 -7.99 -7.38 -2.73
CA ALA A 74 -6.85 -6.90 -3.50
C ALA A 74 -6.83 -7.49 -4.91
N LEU A 75 -7.25 -8.74 -5.09
CA LEU A 75 -7.42 -9.33 -6.42
C LEU A 75 -8.55 -8.63 -7.18
N ASP A 76 -9.69 -8.39 -6.54
CA ASP A 76 -10.80 -7.63 -7.13
C ASP A 76 -10.36 -6.22 -7.55
N LEU A 77 -9.59 -5.53 -6.71
CA LEU A 77 -9.08 -4.19 -7.00
C LEU A 77 -8.06 -4.18 -8.16
N ILE A 78 -7.21 -5.20 -8.25
CA ILE A 78 -6.28 -5.38 -9.38
C ILE A 78 -7.07 -5.47 -10.70
N GLU A 79 -8.16 -6.25 -10.72
CA GLU A 79 -9.01 -6.41 -11.90
C GLU A 79 -9.75 -5.11 -12.24
N ALA A 80 -10.31 -4.43 -11.23
CA ALA A 80 -11.01 -3.15 -11.41
C ALA A 80 -10.10 -2.06 -12.01
N TRP A 81 -8.81 -2.05 -11.64
CA TRP A 81 -7.82 -1.14 -12.22
C TRP A 81 -7.29 -1.56 -13.61
N GLY A 82 -7.82 -2.64 -14.18
CA GLY A 82 -7.48 -3.10 -15.53
C GLY A 82 -6.17 -3.89 -15.61
N TYR A 83 -5.74 -4.51 -14.51
CA TYR A 83 -4.56 -5.36 -14.44
C TYR A 83 -4.95 -6.83 -14.29
N THR A 84 -4.01 -7.73 -14.63
CA THR A 84 -4.14 -9.17 -14.35
C THR A 84 -3.08 -9.56 -13.32
N TYR A 85 -3.51 -10.13 -12.19
CA TYR A 85 -2.61 -10.68 -11.19
C TYR A 85 -1.69 -11.75 -11.80
N LYS A 86 -0.41 -11.76 -11.40
CA LYS A 86 0.59 -12.74 -11.87
C LYS A 86 1.20 -13.52 -10.72
N THR A 87 1.70 -12.83 -9.70
CA THR A 87 2.45 -13.47 -8.62
C THR A 87 2.64 -12.51 -7.44
N VAL A 88 3.23 -12.99 -6.36
CA VAL A 88 3.78 -12.12 -5.31
C VAL A 88 5.09 -11.52 -5.84
N GLY A 89 5.14 -10.20 -6.01
CA GLY A 89 6.34 -9.47 -6.42
C GLY A 89 7.36 -9.42 -5.29
N PHE A 90 6.91 -9.03 -4.10
CA PHE A 90 7.75 -8.96 -2.91
C PHE A 90 7.04 -9.48 -1.67
N THR A 91 7.82 -9.99 -0.73
CA THR A 91 7.34 -10.46 0.58
C THR A 91 8.20 -9.83 1.65
N TRP A 92 7.60 -9.06 2.54
CA TRP A 92 8.31 -8.39 3.63
C TRP A 92 8.20 -9.20 4.92
N ALA A 93 9.27 -9.91 5.24
CA ALA A 93 9.47 -10.50 6.55
C ALA A 93 9.90 -9.38 7.52
N LYS A 94 9.00 -9.04 8.44
CA LYS A 94 9.16 -7.90 9.35
C LYS A 94 10.05 -8.29 10.51
N LEU A 95 11.12 -7.53 10.73
CA LEU A 95 11.91 -7.64 11.95
C LEU A 95 11.36 -6.72 13.04
N ASN A 96 11.67 -7.04 14.29
CA ASN A 96 11.56 -6.15 15.42
C ASN A 96 12.53 -4.97 15.24
N ALA A 97 12.18 -3.79 15.78
CA ALA A 97 13.04 -2.61 15.68
C ALA A 97 14.41 -2.79 16.36
N SER A 98 14.49 -3.71 17.32
CA SER A 98 15.70 -4.07 18.06
C SER A 98 16.52 -5.19 17.42
N ALA A 99 16.05 -5.79 16.32
CA ALA A 99 16.75 -6.90 15.68
C ALA A 99 18.12 -6.44 15.17
N LYS A 100 19.16 -7.23 15.44
CA LYS A 100 20.53 -6.96 15.00
C LYS A 100 21.01 -8.06 14.09
N GLN A 101 21.60 -7.69 12.96
CA GLN A 101 22.16 -8.64 12.01
C GLN A 101 23.64 -8.90 12.35
N GLU A 102 23.88 -9.64 13.43
CA GLU A 102 25.24 -9.99 13.86
C GLU A 102 25.65 -11.37 13.30
N ASP A 103 24.88 -12.43 13.58
CA ASP A 103 25.19 -13.81 13.13
C ASP A 103 24.04 -14.49 12.35
N GLY A 104 23.16 -13.69 11.76
CA GLY A 104 21.91 -14.15 11.12
C GLY A 104 20.68 -13.71 11.90
N TYR A 105 19.49 -14.13 11.45
CA TYR A 105 18.23 -13.87 12.14
C TYR A 105 17.72 -15.15 12.78
N CYS A 106 17.22 -15.03 14.01
CA CYS A 106 16.46 -16.08 14.68
C CYS A 106 14.98 -15.69 14.81
N ASP A 107 14.12 -16.64 15.19
CA ASP A 107 12.67 -16.43 15.23
C ASP A 107 12.24 -15.23 16.09
N THR A 108 12.98 -14.94 17.17
CA THR A 108 12.70 -13.81 18.07
C THR A 108 13.06 -12.44 17.48
N ASP A 109 13.85 -12.40 16.40
CA ASP A 109 14.12 -11.18 15.66
C ASP A 109 12.93 -10.75 14.81
N PHE A 110 12.04 -11.68 14.44
CA PHE A 110 10.88 -11.39 13.62
C PHE A 110 9.71 -10.83 14.43
N PHE A 111 9.02 -9.85 13.87
CA PHE A 111 7.84 -9.29 14.49
C PHE A 111 6.69 -10.29 14.52
N THR A 112 6.04 -10.40 15.67
CA THR A 112 4.84 -11.20 15.87
C THR A 112 3.56 -10.36 15.71
N GLY A 113 3.11 -10.15 14.48
CA GLY A 113 1.90 -9.38 14.17
C GLY A 113 0.60 -10.08 14.63
N MET A 114 -0.50 -9.30 14.68
CA MET A 114 -1.82 -9.82 15.02
C MET A 114 -2.37 -10.68 13.88
N GLY A 115 -2.98 -11.82 14.20
CA GLY A 115 -3.68 -12.64 13.21
C GLY A 115 -4.77 -13.48 13.87
N TYR A 116 -5.69 -14.00 13.05
CA TYR A 116 -6.89 -14.70 13.53
C TYR A 116 -6.61 -16.15 13.92
N TRP A 117 -5.86 -16.87 13.09
CA TRP A 117 -5.54 -18.29 13.28
C TRP A 117 -4.08 -18.51 13.68
N THR A 118 -3.17 -17.79 13.02
CA THR A 118 -1.74 -17.76 13.35
C THR A 118 -1.30 -16.30 13.56
N ARG A 119 -0.09 -16.10 14.10
CA ARG A 119 0.48 -14.76 14.25
C ARG A 119 0.97 -14.26 12.88
N ALA A 120 0.56 -13.04 12.51
CA ALA A 120 0.80 -12.51 11.17
C ALA A 120 2.24 -11.98 11.01
N ASN A 121 2.93 -12.57 10.04
CA ASN A 121 4.19 -12.15 9.40
C ASN A 121 4.40 -13.21 8.31
N PRO A 122 4.66 -12.89 7.04
CA PRO A 122 5.03 -11.59 6.43
C PRO A 122 3.87 -10.75 5.86
N GLU A 123 4.18 -9.58 5.30
CA GLU A 123 3.27 -8.84 4.41
C GLU A 123 3.63 -9.06 2.94
N GLN A 124 2.63 -8.98 2.06
CA GLN A 124 2.76 -9.30 0.64
C GLN A 124 2.57 -8.06 -0.24
N CYS A 125 3.44 -7.91 -1.24
CA CYS A 125 3.29 -6.99 -2.35
C CYS A 125 3.02 -7.80 -3.62
N LEU A 126 1.78 -7.79 -4.07
CA LEU A 126 1.32 -8.48 -5.28
C LEU A 126 1.91 -7.80 -6.52
N LEU A 127 2.19 -8.59 -7.56
CA LEU A 127 2.60 -8.13 -8.88
C LEU A 127 1.51 -8.53 -9.88
N ALA A 128 0.97 -7.51 -10.55
CA ALA A 128 0.03 -7.65 -11.63
C ALA A 128 0.56 -6.90 -12.86
N THR A 129 0.08 -7.27 -14.05
CA THR A 129 0.53 -6.66 -15.30
C THR A 129 -0.65 -6.28 -16.18
N ARG A 130 -0.48 -5.20 -16.92
CA ARG A 130 -1.31 -4.82 -18.06
C ARG A 130 -0.46 -4.90 -19.32
N GLY A 131 -1.00 -5.48 -20.40
CA GLY A 131 -0.24 -5.70 -21.62
C GLY A 131 0.90 -6.72 -21.44
N LYS A 132 2.07 -6.44 -22.02
CA LYS A 132 3.26 -7.31 -22.05
C LYS A 132 4.54 -6.56 -21.58
N PRO A 133 4.57 -6.01 -20.36
CA PRO A 133 5.72 -5.27 -19.85
C PRO A 133 6.96 -6.14 -19.79
N GLN A 134 8.12 -5.54 -20.07
CA GLN A 134 9.41 -6.23 -20.06
C GLN A 134 10.19 -5.86 -18.80
N ARG A 135 10.58 -6.87 -18.02
CA ARG A 135 11.46 -6.69 -16.86
C ARG A 135 12.89 -6.40 -17.29
N LYS A 136 13.51 -5.42 -16.63
CA LYS A 136 14.92 -5.05 -16.75
C LYS A 136 15.81 -6.03 -15.96
N GLY A 137 15.51 -6.23 -14.67
CA GLY A 137 16.27 -7.08 -13.76
C GLY A 137 15.66 -8.48 -13.62
N ARG A 138 16.50 -9.52 -13.67
CA ARG A 138 16.09 -10.92 -13.43
C ARG A 138 16.52 -11.45 -12.06
N ASP A 139 17.43 -10.75 -11.40
CA ASP A 139 18.09 -11.10 -10.14
C ASP A 139 17.45 -10.43 -8.91
N VAL A 140 16.43 -9.59 -9.13
CA VAL A 140 15.70 -8.92 -8.05
C VAL A 140 15.00 -9.96 -7.18
N ARG A 141 15.43 -10.06 -5.91
CA ARG A 141 14.91 -11.04 -4.96
C ARG A 141 13.53 -10.61 -4.43
N ARG A 142 12.60 -11.55 -4.34
CA ARG A 142 11.26 -11.36 -3.74
C ARG A 142 11.31 -11.05 -2.24
N LEU A 143 12.17 -11.76 -1.49
CA LEU A 143 12.23 -11.64 -0.03
C LEU A 143 12.88 -10.33 0.39
N VAL A 144 12.14 -9.52 1.13
CA VAL A 144 12.60 -8.32 1.82
C VAL A 144 12.62 -8.62 3.31
N VAL A 145 13.78 -8.51 3.94
CA VAL A 145 13.91 -8.62 5.40
C VAL A 145 14.36 -7.27 5.91
N SER A 146 13.54 -6.62 6.72
CA SER A 146 13.88 -5.31 7.29
C SER A 146 13.04 -4.98 8.54
N PRO A 147 13.56 -4.13 9.45
CA PRO A 147 12.81 -3.69 10.62
C PRO A 147 11.55 -2.91 10.24
N ARG A 148 10.48 -3.14 11.01
CA ARG A 148 9.32 -2.25 10.99
C ARG A 148 9.70 -0.87 11.53
N ARG A 149 9.04 0.15 10.97
CA ARG A 149 9.20 1.55 11.35
C ARG A 149 7.86 2.12 11.80
N GLU A 150 7.58 3.38 11.47
CA GLU A 150 6.29 4.01 11.74
C GLU A 150 5.12 3.19 11.17
N HIS A 151 3.92 3.37 11.74
CA HIS A 151 2.76 2.55 11.42
C HIS A 151 2.45 2.53 9.91
N SER A 152 2.39 1.32 9.34
CA SER A 152 2.16 1.06 7.91
C SER A 152 3.23 1.58 6.94
N ARG A 153 4.37 2.10 7.42
CA ARG A 153 5.48 2.50 6.54
C ARG A 153 6.15 1.28 5.93
N LYS A 154 6.04 1.15 4.61
CA LYS A 154 6.68 0.10 3.81
C LYS A 154 8.21 0.31 3.74
N PRO A 155 9.01 -0.72 3.46
CA PRO A 155 10.47 -0.60 3.53
C PRO A 155 11.05 0.21 2.36
N ASP A 156 11.98 1.12 2.62
CA ASP A 156 12.52 2.03 1.58
C ASP A 156 13.30 1.28 0.48
N VAL A 157 13.82 0.08 0.78
CA VAL A 157 14.51 -0.78 -0.21
C VAL A 157 13.62 -1.15 -1.40
N MET A 158 12.31 -0.94 -1.29
CA MET A 158 11.37 -1.18 -2.38
C MET A 158 11.65 -0.30 -3.58
N TYR A 159 11.98 0.98 -3.39
CA TYR A 159 12.26 1.89 -4.52
C TYR A 159 13.44 1.37 -5.35
N GLU A 160 14.57 1.08 -4.71
CA GLU A 160 15.76 0.52 -5.36
C GLU A 160 15.46 -0.80 -6.08
N ARG A 161 14.72 -1.71 -5.44
CA ARG A 161 14.37 -3.01 -6.04
C ARG A 161 13.45 -2.86 -7.24
N ILE A 162 12.50 -1.94 -7.18
CA ILE A 162 11.56 -1.69 -8.27
C ILE A 162 12.27 -1.04 -9.46
N GLU A 163 13.12 -0.05 -9.21
CA GLU A 163 13.95 0.62 -10.23
C GLU A 163 14.95 -0.35 -10.90
N ARG A 164 15.42 -1.35 -10.15
CA ARG A 164 16.22 -2.46 -10.71
C ARG A 164 15.36 -3.42 -11.53
N LEU A 165 14.11 -3.65 -11.13
CA LEU A 165 13.20 -4.60 -11.79
C LEU A 165 12.65 -4.05 -13.11
N MET A 166 12.29 -2.77 -13.16
CA MET A 166 11.61 -2.11 -14.28
C MET A 166 12.11 -0.67 -14.45
N ASP A 167 12.17 -0.20 -15.70
CA ASP A 167 12.28 1.24 -15.97
C ASP A 167 10.92 1.93 -15.80
N GLY A 168 10.96 3.19 -15.35
CA GLY A 168 9.77 4.03 -15.19
C GLY A 168 9.23 4.57 -16.52
N PRO A 169 8.32 5.57 -16.49
CA PRO A 169 7.96 6.42 -15.35
C PRO A 169 7.27 5.69 -14.20
N TYR A 170 7.51 6.15 -12.97
CA TYR A 170 7.00 5.56 -11.74
C TYR A 170 5.94 6.43 -11.07
N LEU A 171 4.85 5.81 -10.61
CA LEU A 171 3.82 6.42 -9.77
C LEU A 171 3.70 5.64 -8.46
N GLU A 172 3.74 6.33 -7.33
CA GLU A 172 3.33 5.78 -6.04
C GLU A 172 1.96 6.31 -5.63
N MET A 173 1.00 5.40 -5.45
CA MET A 173 -0.36 5.69 -5.00
C MET A 173 -0.50 5.47 -3.50
N PHE A 174 -1.24 6.37 -2.86
CA PHE A 174 -1.41 6.45 -1.40
C PHE A 174 -0.09 6.67 -0.66
N ALA A 175 0.89 7.27 -1.34
CA ALA A 175 2.20 7.59 -0.79
C ALA A 175 2.06 8.52 0.42
N ARG A 176 2.90 8.30 1.42
CA ARG A 176 3.05 9.21 2.58
C ARG A 176 4.40 9.92 2.59
N SER A 177 5.33 9.53 1.73
CA SER A 177 6.65 10.15 1.56
C SER A 177 6.95 10.28 0.08
N SER A 178 7.66 11.32 -0.32
CA SER A 178 8.19 11.44 -1.68
C SER A 178 9.48 10.63 -1.86
N HIS A 179 9.70 10.18 -3.10
CA HIS A 179 10.95 9.56 -3.52
C HIS A 179 11.43 10.23 -4.81
N LYS A 180 12.73 10.51 -4.89
CA LYS A 180 13.29 11.18 -6.07
C LYS A 180 13.05 10.32 -7.32
N GLY A 181 12.48 10.93 -8.37
CA GLY A 181 12.17 10.23 -9.63
C GLY A 181 10.79 9.59 -9.69
N TRP A 182 10.03 9.61 -8.58
CA TRP A 182 8.67 9.08 -8.48
C TRP A 182 7.66 10.22 -8.43
N ASP A 183 6.59 10.08 -9.20
CA ASP A 183 5.41 10.91 -8.98
C ASP A 183 4.59 10.25 -7.85
N ILE A 184 3.99 11.08 -6.98
CA ILE A 184 3.17 10.61 -5.86
C ILE A 184 1.72 11.03 -6.05
N TRP A 185 0.79 10.21 -5.59
CA TRP A 185 -0.65 10.49 -5.63
C TRP A 185 -1.34 10.03 -4.35
N GLY A 186 -2.14 10.90 -3.73
CA GLY A 186 -2.94 10.58 -2.55
C GLY A 186 -3.20 11.78 -1.63
N ASN A 187 -4.20 11.67 -0.76
CA ASN A 187 -4.63 12.74 0.15
C ASN A 187 -3.60 13.10 1.24
N GLN A 188 -2.53 12.32 1.38
CA GLN A 188 -1.43 12.51 2.34
C GLN A 188 -0.06 12.51 1.64
N ALA A 189 -0.02 12.81 0.35
CA ALA A 189 1.21 12.86 -0.44
C ALA A 189 2.23 13.82 0.20
N GLY A 190 3.43 13.31 0.52
CA GLY A 190 4.53 14.10 1.12
C GLY A 190 4.47 14.28 2.64
N LEU A 191 3.56 13.60 3.35
CA LEU A 191 3.37 13.76 4.80
C LEU A 191 4.64 13.57 5.64
N PHE A 192 5.53 12.65 5.27
CA PHE A 192 6.76 12.35 6.01
C PHE A 192 8.01 13.07 5.46
N ASP A 193 7.87 13.96 4.48
CA ASP A 193 9.01 14.63 3.85
C ASP A 193 9.77 15.54 4.84
N ASP A 194 9.05 16.08 5.83
CA ASP A 194 9.58 16.95 6.88
C ASP A 194 9.85 16.22 8.22
N GLY A 195 9.80 14.89 8.25
CA GLY A 195 10.14 14.08 9.43
C GLY A 195 8.96 13.37 10.11
N HIS A 196 9.05 13.19 11.44
CA HIS A 196 8.07 12.43 12.21
C HIS A 196 6.73 13.19 12.30
N VAL A 197 5.64 12.50 11.98
CA VAL A 197 4.28 13.04 12.13
C VAL A 197 3.50 12.15 13.08
N ASP A 198 2.87 12.75 14.09
CA ASP A 198 1.97 12.07 15.01
C ASP A 198 0.78 11.47 14.22
N THR A 199 0.72 10.13 14.13
CA THR A 199 -0.46 9.45 13.57
C THR A 199 -1.60 9.48 14.59
N ARG A 200 -2.81 9.90 14.17
CA ARG A 200 -3.98 10.05 15.07
C ARG A 200 -4.41 8.72 15.70
N ARG A 201 -5.23 8.83 16.77
CA ARG A 201 -5.93 7.74 17.48
C ARG A 201 -7.48 7.92 17.46
N TRP A 202 -8.00 8.83 16.59
CA TRP A 202 -9.38 9.39 16.32
C TRP A 202 -9.63 10.84 16.80
N SER A 203 -10.50 11.68 16.19
CA SER A 203 -11.56 11.48 15.16
C SER A 203 -11.29 12.14 13.78
N SER A 204 -12.03 11.70 12.75
CA SER A 204 -12.30 12.51 11.54
C SER A 204 -13.78 12.85 11.44
N ASP A 205 -14.10 14.14 11.42
CA ASP A 205 -15.39 14.64 10.96
C ASP A 205 -15.28 14.85 9.44
N LEU A 206 -15.28 13.77 8.67
CA LEU A 206 -15.69 13.85 7.27
C LEU A 206 -17.20 14.14 7.27
N LYS A 207 -17.52 15.43 7.47
CA LYS A 207 -18.81 16.11 7.34
C LYS A 207 -20.02 15.16 7.41
N ARG A 208 -20.65 15.06 8.59
CA ARG A 208 -22.11 14.88 8.61
C ARG A 208 -22.69 16.00 7.76
N HIS A 209 -23.30 15.65 6.63
CA HIS A 209 -24.21 16.58 5.98
C HIS A 209 -25.32 16.91 7.00
N PRO A 210 -25.60 18.20 7.26
CA PRO A 210 -26.68 18.59 8.15
C PRO A 210 -28.01 18.52 7.40
N ASP A 211 -28.48 17.32 7.06
CA ASP A 211 -29.82 17.13 6.49
C ASP A 211 -30.46 15.88 7.07
N SER A 212 -30.89 15.93 8.34
CA SER A 212 -32.04 15.14 8.83
C SER A 212 -32.45 15.53 10.26
N ILE A 213 -32.88 16.78 10.43
CA ILE A 213 -33.83 17.25 11.46
C ILE A 213 -34.57 18.41 10.78
N ALA A 214 -35.88 18.53 10.66
CA ALA A 214 -37.05 17.73 11.00
C ALA A 214 -38.24 18.34 10.24
N ALA A 215 -39.26 17.55 9.89
CA ALA A 215 -40.63 18.06 9.77
C ALA A 215 -41.64 16.91 9.85
N ARG A 216 -42.18 16.74 11.07
CA ARG A 216 -43.42 16.07 11.49
C ARG A 216 -43.51 14.56 11.34
#